data_AF-A0A1I2B9X3-F1
#
_entry.id   AF-A0A1I2B9X3-F1
#
_cell.length_a   1.000
_cell.length_b   1.000
_cell.length_c   1.000
_cell.angle_alpha   90.00
_cell.angle_beta   90.00
_cell.angle_gamma   90.00
#
_symmetry.space_group_name_H-M   'P 1'
#
loop_
_entity.id
_entity.type
_entity.pdbx_description
1 polymer ?
#
loop_
_entity_poly.entity_id
_entity_poly.type
_entity_poly.pdbx_seq_one_letter_code
_entity_poly.pdbx_strand_id
1 'polypeptide(L)'
;MIDAIQKGHAELEIRQQVSAERAEAVALVQHLSAREQQVLEMIAKGLTTKQIADALSLSPRTVESHRAAIAVKAGTSSAAELTRYWLDAQAD
;
A
#
# COMPACT_ATOMS: atom_id res chain seq x y z
N MET A 1 -6.02 -28.89 30.80
CA MET A 1 -7.03 -27.83 30.92
C MET A 1 -6.47 -26.40 30.80
N ILE A 2 -5.17 -26.20 30.57
CA ILE A 2 -4.57 -24.85 30.37
C ILE A 2 -4.37 -24.53 28.86
N ASP A 3 -4.38 -25.55 27.99
CA ASP A 3 -4.09 -25.42 26.55
C ASP A 3 -5.15 -24.67 25.74
N ALA A 4 -6.43 -24.73 26.15
CA ALA A 4 -7.54 -24.17 25.37
C ALA A 4 -7.66 -22.63 25.49
N ILE A 5 -7.21 -22.05 26.61
CA ILE A 5 -7.23 -20.59 26.83
C ILE A 5 -6.07 -19.93 26.06
N GLN A 6 -4.93 -20.63 25.95
CA GLN A 6 -3.74 -20.12 25.26
C GLN A 6 -3.91 -20.06 23.73
N LYS A 7 -4.66 -21.01 23.14
CA LYS A 7 -5.02 -21.00 21.70
C LYS A 7 -5.97 -19.86 21.33
N GLY A 8 -6.93 -19.52 22.19
CA GLY A 8 -7.90 -18.46 21.93
C GLY A 8 -7.29 -17.05 21.86
N HIS A 9 -6.23 -16.78 22.63
CA HIS A 9 -5.51 -15.50 22.56
C HIS A 9 -4.74 -15.33 21.23
N ALA A 10 -4.09 -16.39 20.75
CA ALA A 10 -3.30 -16.34 19.51
C ALA A 10 -4.15 -16.05 18.26
N GLU A 11 -5.37 -16.61 18.17
CA GLU A 11 -6.28 -16.34 17.04
C GLU A 11 -6.85 -14.92 17.06
N LEU A 12 -7.06 -14.34 18.24
CA LEU A 12 -7.56 -12.98 18.41
C LEU A 12 -6.50 -11.93 18.04
N GLU A 13 -5.24 -12.16 18.41
CA GLU A 13 -4.13 -11.26 18.06
C GLU A 13 -3.88 -11.26 16.54
N ILE A 14 -3.91 -12.41 15.88
CA ILE A 14 -3.75 -12.50 14.42
C ILE A 14 -4.88 -11.76 13.70
N ARG A 15 -6.14 -11.92 14.15
CA ARG A 15 -7.29 -11.21 13.55
C ARG A 15 -7.21 -9.69 13.76
N GLN A 16 -6.77 -9.24 14.93
CA GLN A 16 -6.62 -7.80 15.20
C GLN A 16 -5.45 -7.20 14.41
N GLN A 17 -4.32 -7.89 14.33
CA GLN A 17 -3.15 -7.45 13.60
C GLN A 17 -3.44 -7.27 12.10
N VAL A 18 -4.07 -8.27 11.47
CA VAL A 18 -4.49 -8.19 10.06
C VAL A 18 -5.49 -7.05 9.85
N SER A 19 -6.41 -6.81 10.79
CA SER A 19 -7.35 -5.69 10.69
C SER A 19 -6.69 -4.31 10.81
N ALA A 20 -5.64 -4.20 11.63
CA ALA A 20 -4.92 -2.95 11.86
C ALA A 20 -4.04 -2.59 10.67
N GLU A 21 -3.32 -3.56 10.11
CA GLU A 21 -2.52 -3.38 8.89
C GLU A 21 -3.39 -2.97 7.70
N ARG A 22 -4.59 -3.57 7.60
CA ARG A 22 -5.59 -3.20 6.59
C ARG A 22 -6.14 -1.80 6.79
N ALA A 23 -6.47 -1.43 8.02
CA ALA A 23 -6.93 -0.08 8.32
C ALA A 23 -5.86 0.98 7.97
N GLU A 24 -4.58 0.70 8.23
CA GLU A 24 -3.47 1.57 7.85
C GLU A 24 -3.32 1.69 6.34
N ALA A 25 -3.35 0.56 5.63
CA ALA A 25 -3.26 0.53 4.17
C ALA A 25 -4.40 1.31 3.51
N VAL A 26 -5.64 1.11 3.96
CA VAL A 26 -6.81 1.84 3.48
C VAL A 26 -6.66 3.34 3.79
N ALA A 27 -6.25 3.71 5.00
CA ALA A 27 -6.06 5.12 5.38
C ALA A 27 -5.00 5.82 4.50
N LEU A 28 -3.89 5.14 4.22
CA LEU A 28 -2.87 5.64 3.31
C LEU A 28 -3.42 5.87 1.91
N VAL A 29 -4.08 4.87 1.31
CA VAL A 29 -4.66 4.99 -0.04
C VAL A 29 -5.68 6.13 -0.10
N GLN A 30 -6.50 6.31 0.93
CA GLN A 30 -7.45 7.43 1.04
C GLN A 30 -6.76 8.80 1.20
N HIS A 31 -5.56 8.85 1.76
CA HIS A 31 -4.76 10.09 1.90
C HIS A 31 -4.02 10.48 0.61
N LEU A 32 -3.90 9.54 -0.34
CA LEU A 32 -3.35 9.82 -1.66
C LEU A 32 -4.38 10.54 -2.55
N SER A 33 -3.91 11.50 -3.33
CA SER A 33 -4.68 12.14 -4.40
C SER A 33 -4.99 11.13 -5.50
N ALA A 34 -6.01 11.39 -6.32
CA ALA A 34 -6.39 10.50 -7.43
C ALA A 34 -5.20 10.12 -8.35
N ARG A 35 -4.30 11.07 -8.66
CA ARG A 35 -3.09 10.76 -9.44
C ARG A 35 -2.05 9.96 -8.70
N GLU A 36 -1.90 10.18 -7.40
CA GLU A 36 -0.99 9.40 -6.56
C GLU A 36 -1.49 7.96 -6.42
N GLN A 37 -2.80 7.74 -6.27
CA GLN A 37 -3.41 6.40 -6.26
C GLN A 37 -3.17 5.68 -7.60
N GLN A 38 -3.33 6.36 -8.74
CA GLN A 38 -3.04 5.75 -10.05
C GLN A 38 -1.57 5.37 -10.22
N VAL A 39 -0.65 6.23 -9.77
CA VAL A 39 0.79 5.92 -9.79
C VAL A 39 1.09 4.75 -8.87
N LEU A 40 0.52 4.72 -7.66
CA LEU A 40 0.65 3.62 -6.70
C LEU A 40 0.13 2.30 -7.27
N GLU A 41 -1.04 2.31 -7.90
CA GLU A 41 -1.63 1.13 -8.56
C GLU A 41 -0.66 0.55 -9.60
N MET A 42 -0.08 1.40 -10.46
CA MET A 42 0.84 0.91 -11.49
C MET A 42 2.16 0.42 -10.89
N ILE A 43 2.63 1.00 -9.79
CA ILE A 43 3.77 0.46 -9.02
C ILE A 43 3.43 -0.93 -8.49
N ALA A 44 2.24 -1.10 -7.93
CA ALA A 44 1.77 -2.39 -7.41
C ALA A 44 1.63 -3.46 -8.51
N LYS A 45 1.29 -3.03 -9.74
CA LYS A 45 1.30 -3.86 -10.96
C LYS A 45 2.72 -4.16 -11.48
N GLY A 46 3.77 -3.63 -10.85
CA GLY A 46 5.16 -3.84 -11.23
C GLY A 46 5.65 -3.00 -12.41
N LEU A 47 4.93 -1.93 -12.78
CA LEU A 47 5.37 -1.05 -13.88
C LEU A 47 6.55 -0.17 -13.44
N THR A 48 7.48 0.02 -14.37
CA THR A 48 8.61 0.96 -14.19
C THR A 48 8.15 2.41 -14.34
N THR A 49 8.89 3.37 -13.78
CA THR A 49 8.62 4.82 -13.92
C THR A 49 8.40 5.25 -15.37
N LYS A 50 9.13 4.66 -16.33
CA LYS A 50 8.96 4.96 -17.75
C LYS A 50 7.63 4.45 -18.31
N GLN A 51 7.22 3.24 -17.95
CA GLN A 51 5.93 2.68 -18.38
C GLN A 51 4.75 3.41 -17.74
N ILE A 52 4.89 3.82 -16.47
CA ILE A 52 3.91 4.65 -15.77
C ILE A 52 3.76 6.02 -16.45
N ALA A 53 4.88 6.62 -16.84
CA ALA A 53 4.91 7.89 -17.55
C ALA A 53 4.18 7.80 -18.89
N ASP A 54 4.46 6.75 -19.66
CA ASP A 54 3.79 6.45 -20.93
C ASP A 54 2.27 6.25 -20.73
N ALA A 55 1.89 5.38 -19.77
CA ALA A 55 0.50 5.06 -19.48
C ALA A 55 -0.34 6.27 -19.04
N LEU A 56 0.27 7.25 -18.35
CA LEU A 56 -0.40 8.47 -17.92
C LEU A 56 -0.19 9.66 -18.86
N SER A 57 0.54 9.49 -19.97
CA SER A 57 0.96 10.60 -20.85
C SER A 57 1.67 11.73 -20.08
N LEU A 58 2.55 11.37 -19.14
CA LEU A 58 3.33 12.27 -18.31
C LEU A 58 4.83 12.12 -18.60
N SER A 59 5.62 13.10 -18.15
CA SER A 59 7.08 12.95 -18.14
C SER A 59 7.54 12.02 -17.01
N PRO A 60 8.61 11.22 -17.17
CA PRO A 60 9.15 10.37 -16.10
C PRO A 60 9.52 11.18 -14.84
N ARG A 61 9.99 12.42 -15.03
CA ARG A 61 10.26 13.36 -13.92
C ARG A 61 9.00 13.70 -13.11
N THR A 62 7.85 13.84 -13.77
CA THR A 62 6.56 14.08 -13.10
C THR A 62 6.12 12.85 -12.30
N VAL A 63 6.31 11.66 -12.86
CA VAL A 63 6.05 10.40 -12.14
C VAL A 63 6.96 10.28 -10.92
N GLU A 64 8.24 10.64 -11.02
CA GLU A 64 9.14 10.69 -9.86
C GLU A 64 8.64 11.65 -8.77
N SER A 65 8.12 12.83 -9.14
CA SER A 65 7.50 13.74 -8.17
C SER A 65 6.29 13.12 -7.47
N HIS A 66 5.41 12.43 -8.21
CA HIS A 66 4.30 11.70 -7.60
C HIS A 66 4.79 10.57 -6.69
N ARG A 67 5.81 9.80 -7.10
CA ARG A 67 6.43 8.75 -6.27
C ARG A 67 7.02 9.30 -4.98
N ALA A 68 7.68 10.46 -5.05
CA ALA A 68 8.22 11.13 -3.86
C ALA A 68 7.10 11.57 -2.91
N ALA A 69 6.03 12.15 -3.43
CA ALA A 69 4.87 12.55 -2.62
C ALA A 69 4.18 11.34 -1.96
N ILE A 70 4.00 10.25 -2.71
CA ILE A 70 3.50 8.97 -2.19
C ILE A 70 4.42 8.46 -1.09
N ALA A 71 5.73 8.45 -1.30
CA ALA A 71 6.69 7.93 -0.32
C ALA A 71 6.69 8.74 0.99
N VAL A 72 6.54 10.06 0.90
CA VAL A 72 6.38 10.93 2.08
C VAL A 72 5.08 10.58 2.83
N LYS A 73 3.98 10.38 2.12
CA LYS A 73 2.68 10.03 2.71
C LYS A 73 2.66 8.61 3.29
N ALA A 74 3.33 7.67 2.64
CA ALA A 74 3.45 6.27 3.06
C ALA A 74 4.53 6.05 4.12
N GLY A 75 5.40 7.02 4.36
CA GLY A 75 6.59 6.86 5.21
C GLY A 75 7.66 5.93 4.62
N THR A 76 7.50 5.46 3.39
CA THR A 76 8.41 4.50 2.74
C THR A 76 8.52 4.72 1.24
N SER A 77 9.74 4.61 0.72
CA SER A 77 10.04 4.65 -0.71
C SER A 77 10.18 3.24 -1.32
N SER A 78 10.00 2.19 -0.52
CA SER A 78 10.19 0.81 -0.96
C SER A 78 9.03 0.37 -1.84
N ALA A 79 9.34 -0.05 -3.07
CA ALA A 79 8.32 -0.53 -4.01
C ALA A 79 7.54 -1.72 -3.42
N ALA A 80 8.20 -2.62 -2.68
CA ALA A 80 7.55 -3.77 -2.05
C ALA A 80 6.51 -3.36 -1.00
N GLU A 81 6.84 -2.38 -0.16
CA GLU A 81 5.92 -1.85 0.86
C GLU A 81 4.75 -1.10 0.23
N LEU A 82 5.02 -0.28 -0.79
CA LEU A 82 3.99 0.41 -1.55
C LEU A 82 3.01 -0.58 -2.23
N THR A 83 3.55 -1.66 -2.81
CA THR A 83 2.73 -2.75 -3.35
C THR A 83 1.90 -3.43 -2.26
N ARG A 84 2.50 -3.72 -1.09
CA ARG A 84 1.79 -4.29 0.06
C ARG A 84 0.61 -3.42 0.47
N TYR A 85 0.82 -2.12 0.65
CA TYR A 85 -0.24 -1.18 1.00
C TYR A 85 -1.37 -1.14 -0.03
N TRP A 86 -1.04 -1.16 -1.32
CA TRP A 86 -2.07 -1.20 -2.37
C TRP A 86 -2.89 -2.49 -2.34
N LEU A 87 -2.22 -3.64 -2.22
CA LEU A 87 -2.90 -4.95 -2.20
C LEU A 87 -3.81 -5.11 -0.99
N ASP A 88 -3.33 -4.71 0.19
CA ASP A 88 -4.07 -4.84 1.44
C ASP A 88 -5.32 -3.93 1.47
N ALA A 89 -5.20 -2.72 0.91
CA ALA A 89 -6.34 -1.81 0.75
C ALA A 89 -7.42 -2.32 -0.24
N GLN A 90 -7.05 -3.18 -1.19
CA GLN A 90 -7.93 -3.68 -2.26
C GLN A 90 -8.47 -5.10 -2.02
N ALA A 91 -7.93 -5.83 -1.04
CA ALA A 91 -8.38 -7.17 -0.72
C ALA A 91 -9.76 -7.10 -0.04
N ASP A 92 -10.84 -7.25 -0.80
CA ASP A 92 -12.23 -7.42 -0.33
C ASP A 92 -12.77 -8.80 -0.71
#